data_AF-A0A7K9U416-F1
#
_entry.id   AF-A0A7K9U416-F1
#
_cell.length_a   1.000
_cell.length_b   1.000
_cell.length_c   1.000
_cell.angle_alpha   90.00
_cell.angle_beta   90.00
_cell.angle_gamma   90.00
#
_symmetry.space_group_name_H-M   'P 1'
#
loop_
_entity.id
_entity.type
_entity.pdbx_description
1 polymer ?
#
loop_
_entity_poly.entity_id
_entity_poly.type
_entity_poly.pdbx_seq_one_letter_code
_entity_poly.pdbx_strand_id
1 'polypeptide(L)'
;PDSGHKYYLQFTTEDYKTGEDAGTCLATVLYPKTKSPPVVTIKCTDTKDPKQIQEEDNRLYQKLRHQNKPIIANNIPDSHGNIDPALEPVWALAVAGSGYIMWQKSTESLGYFMAQVKSAKQWMRKDDFIEFDYTVLLHEIPTQEIISCHMRLTWLPGHPLKVKYFCASENQGPEDGSGVESGSAAGISRERGANF
;
A
#
# COMPACT_ATOMS: atom_id res chain seq x y z
N PRO A 1 -25.40 -14.23 -14.19
CA PRO A 1 -26.33 -13.24 -13.57
C PRO A 1 -26.07 -12.98 -12.08
N ASP A 2 -25.59 -13.99 -11.33
CA ASP A 2 -25.53 -13.92 -9.86
C ASP A 2 -24.17 -13.56 -9.25
N SER A 3 -23.10 -13.50 -10.06
CA SER A 3 -21.72 -13.36 -9.56
C SER A 3 -21.24 -11.91 -9.39
N GLY A 4 -21.95 -10.93 -9.94
CA GLY A 4 -21.50 -9.52 -10.04
C GLY A 4 -21.14 -9.09 -11.46
N HIS A 5 -20.46 -7.96 -11.62
CA HIS A 5 -20.06 -7.41 -12.91
C HIS A 5 -18.63 -7.81 -13.26
N LYS A 6 -18.44 -8.43 -14.42
CA LYS A 6 -17.15 -8.93 -14.88
C LYS A 6 -16.66 -8.15 -16.09
N TYR A 7 -15.44 -7.65 -15.98
CA TYR A 7 -14.73 -6.88 -16.99
C TYR A 7 -13.60 -7.71 -17.58
N TYR A 8 -13.38 -7.53 -18.88
CA TYR A 8 -12.28 -8.13 -19.64
C TYR A 8 -11.44 -6.98 -20.20
N LEU A 9 -10.16 -6.96 -19.83
CA LEU A 9 -9.28 -5.84 -20.09
C LEU A 9 -8.04 -6.33 -20.85
N GLN A 10 -7.61 -5.54 -21.83
CA GLN A 10 -6.32 -5.63 -22.47
C GLN A 10 -5.67 -4.26 -22.39
N PHE A 11 -4.46 -4.18 -21.85
CA PHE A 11 -3.75 -2.92 -21.66
C PHE A 11 -2.24 -3.13 -21.68
N THR A 12 -1.51 -2.07 -21.96
CA THR A 12 -0.05 -2.01 -21.81
C THR A 12 0.32 -1.40 -20.47
N THR A 13 1.50 -1.72 -19.98
CA THR A 13 2.07 -1.19 -18.74
C THR A 13 3.38 -0.49 -19.05
N GLU A 14 3.70 0.56 -18.31
CA GLU A 14 4.96 1.28 -18.43
C GLU A 14 5.81 1.08 -17.17
N ASP A 15 7.12 1.03 -17.33
CA ASP A 15 8.06 1.00 -16.22
C ASP A 15 7.93 2.30 -15.44
N TYR A 16 7.67 2.20 -14.13
CA TYR A 16 7.36 3.37 -13.33
C TYR A 16 8.51 4.38 -13.24
N LYS A 17 9.76 3.95 -13.50
CA LYS A 17 10.96 4.80 -13.46
C LYS A 17 11.27 5.41 -14.81
N THR A 18 11.28 4.59 -15.85
CA THR A 18 11.76 5.01 -17.17
C THR A 18 10.63 5.48 -18.08
N GLY A 19 9.38 5.13 -17.77
CA GLY A 19 8.22 5.34 -18.65
C GLY A 19 8.27 4.51 -19.92
N GLU A 20 9.20 3.56 -20.02
CA GLU A 20 9.32 2.67 -21.17
C GLU A 20 8.27 1.56 -21.10
N ASP A 21 7.91 0.99 -22.25
CA ASP A 21 6.98 -0.13 -22.32
C ASP A 21 7.51 -1.32 -21.48
N ALA A 22 6.76 -1.64 -20.42
CA ALA A 22 7.02 -2.76 -19.53
C ALA A 22 6.28 -4.04 -19.95
N GLY A 23 5.34 -3.94 -20.91
CA GLY A 23 4.68 -5.10 -21.48
C GLY A 23 3.18 -4.96 -21.63
N THR A 24 2.55 -6.08 -22.00
CA THR A 24 1.11 -6.14 -22.24
C THR A 24 0.45 -7.13 -21.29
N CYS A 25 -0.71 -6.77 -20.75
CA CYS A 25 -1.49 -7.59 -19.85
C CYS A 25 -2.90 -7.86 -20.39
N LEU A 26 -3.37 -9.07 -20.13
CA LEU A 26 -4.77 -9.49 -20.26
C LEU A 26 -5.30 -9.78 -18.86
N ALA A 27 -6.38 -9.10 -18.48
CA ALA A 27 -6.96 -9.25 -17.15
C ALA A 27 -8.47 -9.48 -17.21
N THR A 28 -8.98 -10.20 -16.21
CA THR A 28 -10.40 -10.22 -15.87
C THR A 28 -10.60 -9.75 -14.45
N VAL A 29 -11.53 -8.81 -14.27
CA VAL A 29 -11.88 -8.26 -12.95
C VAL A 29 -13.37 -8.51 -12.73
N LEU A 30 -13.71 -9.23 -11.66
CA LEU A 30 -15.09 -9.43 -11.23
C LEU A 30 -15.31 -8.62 -9.94
N TYR A 31 -16.24 -7.67 -9.99
CA TYR A 31 -16.77 -6.99 -8.81
C TYR A 31 -17.98 -7.77 -8.29
N PRO A 32 -17.86 -8.48 -7.15
CA PRO A 32 -18.97 -9.28 -6.61
C PRO A 32 -20.09 -8.39 -6.09
N LYS A 33 -21.33 -8.91 -6.07
CA LYS A 33 -22.46 -8.22 -5.42
C LYS A 33 -22.31 -8.14 -3.89
N THR A 34 -21.56 -9.07 -3.31
CA THR A 34 -21.22 -9.10 -1.89
C THR A 34 -20.16 -8.05 -1.57
N LYS A 35 -20.14 -7.55 -0.33
CA LYS A 35 -19.07 -6.68 0.18
C LYS A 35 -17.77 -7.48 0.35
N SER A 36 -17.08 -7.73 -0.75
CA SER A 36 -15.83 -8.48 -0.83
C SER A 36 -14.91 -7.84 -1.86
N PRO A 37 -13.57 -8.00 -1.72
CA PRO A 37 -12.61 -7.53 -2.72
C PRO A 37 -12.93 -8.03 -4.14
N PRO A 38 -12.53 -7.28 -5.20
CA PRO A 38 -12.63 -7.74 -6.57
C PRO A 38 -11.85 -9.03 -6.80
N VAL A 39 -12.39 -9.95 -7.58
CA VAL A 39 -11.65 -11.16 -8.00
C VAL A 39 -10.92 -10.85 -9.29
N VAL A 40 -9.59 -10.92 -9.25
CA VAL A 40 -8.72 -10.57 -10.37
C VAL A 40 -7.98 -11.80 -10.88
N THR A 41 -7.94 -11.96 -12.19
CA THR A 41 -7.03 -12.88 -12.88
C THR A 41 -6.30 -12.09 -13.94
N ILE A 42 -4.98 -12.15 -13.94
CA ILE A 42 -4.15 -11.37 -14.84
C ILE A 42 -3.04 -12.24 -15.42
N LYS A 43 -2.72 -12.03 -16.69
CA LYS A 43 -1.55 -12.59 -17.36
C LYS A 43 -0.85 -11.44 -18.07
N CYS A 44 0.41 -11.23 -17.75
CA CYS A 44 1.25 -10.21 -18.38
C CYS A 44 2.39 -10.89 -19.13
N THR A 45 2.81 -10.24 -20.21
CA THR A 45 4.03 -10.57 -20.94
C THR A 45 4.97 -9.38 -20.76
N ASP A 46 6.00 -9.56 -19.94
CA ASP A 46 7.02 -8.54 -19.68
C ASP A 46 7.92 -8.33 -20.90
N THR A 47 8.38 -7.10 -21.11
CA THR A 47 9.41 -6.79 -22.11
C THR A 47 10.82 -7.14 -21.64
N LYS A 48 11.03 -7.18 -20.32
CA LYS A 48 12.31 -7.51 -19.68
C LYS A 48 12.48 -9.03 -19.49
N ASP A 49 13.72 -9.51 -19.59
CA ASP A 49 14.03 -10.91 -19.30
C ASP A 49 13.83 -11.22 -17.80
N PRO A 50 13.23 -12.37 -17.43
CA PRO A 50 13.02 -12.74 -16.04
C PRO A 50 14.29 -12.74 -15.18
N LYS A 51 15.47 -13.05 -15.74
CA LYS A 51 16.73 -13.01 -15.00
C LYS A 51 17.14 -11.57 -14.69
N GLN A 52 16.92 -10.65 -15.61
CA GLN A 52 17.21 -9.24 -15.39
C GLN A 52 16.34 -8.68 -14.25
N ILE A 53 15.04 -8.99 -14.24
CA ILE A 53 14.14 -8.61 -13.14
C ILE A 53 14.65 -9.15 -11.81
N GLN A 54 15.04 -10.42 -11.77
CA GLN A 54 15.57 -11.06 -10.56
C GLN A 54 16.89 -10.42 -10.08
N GLU A 55 17.77 -10.03 -11.00
CA GLU A 55 19.03 -9.34 -10.68
C GLU A 55 18.77 -7.94 -10.12
N GLU A 56 17.83 -7.19 -10.70
CA GLU A 56 17.42 -5.85 -10.23
C GLU A 56 16.82 -5.91 -8.82
N ASP A 57 15.92 -6.86 -8.57
CA ASP A 57 15.33 -7.12 -7.25
C ASP A 57 16.40 -7.50 -6.22
N ASN A 58 17.35 -8.36 -6.59
CA ASN A 58 18.44 -8.75 -5.71
C ASN A 58 19.34 -7.55 -5.39
N ARG A 59 19.66 -6.70 -6.37
CA ARG A 59 20.43 -5.48 -6.13
C ARG A 59 19.72 -4.54 -5.17
N LEU A 60 18.40 -4.38 -5.32
CA LEU A 60 17.56 -3.58 -4.43
C LEU A 60 17.57 -4.15 -3.01
N TYR A 61 17.35 -5.46 -2.88
CA TYR A 61 17.38 -6.17 -1.61
C TYR A 61 18.72 -5.99 -0.89
N GLN A 62 19.84 -6.20 -1.59
CA GLN A 62 21.16 -6.01 -0.98
C GLN A 62 21.36 -4.56 -0.52
N LYS A 63 20.92 -3.56 -1.30
CA LYS A 63 21.01 -2.14 -0.90
C LYS A 63 20.23 -1.83 0.38
N LEU A 64 19.05 -2.42 0.55
CA LEU A 64 18.21 -2.24 1.75
C LEU A 64 18.72 -3.04 2.95
N ARG A 65 19.30 -4.22 2.71
CA ARG A 65 19.80 -5.11 3.78
C ARG A 65 21.10 -4.62 4.40
N HIS A 66 22.00 -4.04 3.61
CA HIS A 66 23.31 -3.55 4.07
C HIS A 66 23.25 -2.21 4.82
N GLN A 67 22.06 -1.67 5.10
CA GLN A 67 21.92 -0.45 5.89
C GLN A 67 22.23 -0.74 7.36
N ASN A 68 23.21 -0.03 7.92
CA ASN A 68 23.59 -0.15 9.33
C ASN A 68 22.61 0.53 10.28
N LYS A 69 21.76 1.42 9.74
CA LYS A 69 20.73 2.14 10.49
C LYS A 69 19.38 1.92 9.81
N PRO A 70 18.29 1.87 10.57
CA PRO A 70 16.96 1.80 9.96
C PRO A 70 16.73 3.01 9.06
N ILE A 71 16.24 2.78 7.84
CA ILE A 71 15.81 3.86 6.96
C ILE A 71 14.57 4.52 7.57
N ILE A 72 14.59 5.85 7.71
CA ILE A 72 13.47 6.67 8.15
C ILE A 72 13.24 7.72 7.07
N ALA A 73 12.00 7.85 6.61
CA ALA A 73 11.61 8.83 5.61
C ALA A 73 10.21 9.38 5.90
N ASN A 74 9.97 10.61 5.48
CA ASN A 74 8.68 11.27 5.63
C ASN A 74 8.37 12.06 4.36
N ASN A 75 7.07 12.22 4.07
CA ASN A 75 6.57 13.03 2.96
C ASN A 75 7.26 12.70 1.63
N ILE A 76 7.05 11.48 1.13
CA ILE A 76 7.53 11.06 -0.20
C ILE A 76 6.32 10.88 -1.13
N PRO A 77 6.21 11.55 -2.28
CA PRO A 77 7.01 12.71 -2.66
C PRO A 77 6.81 13.89 -1.70
N ASP A 78 7.72 14.86 -1.77
CA ASP A 78 7.58 16.12 -1.06
C ASP A 78 6.42 16.97 -1.63
N SER A 79 6.20 18.17 -1.08
CA SER A 79 5.12 19.07 -1.51
C SER A 79 5.21 19.55 -2.96
N HIS A 80 6.36 19.34 -3.62
CA HIS A 80 6.59 19.72 -5.02
C HIS A 80 6.61 18.50 -5.95
N GLY A 81 6.32 17.30 -5.44
CA GLY A 81 6.34 16.07 -6.22
C GLY A 81 7.71 15.43 -6.35
N ASN A 82 8.73 15.91 -5.63
CA ASN A 82 10.08 15.36 -5.73
C ASN A 82 10.25 14.12 -4.84
N ILE A 83 11.02 13.15 -5.33
CA ILE A 83 11.46 11.97 -4.58
C ILE A 83 12.99 11.96 -4.59
N ASP A 84 13.60 11.94 -3.40
CA ASP A 84 15.05 11.73 -3.29
C ASP A 84 15.42 10.37 -3.93
N PRO A 85 16.38 10.30 -4.87
CA PRO A 85 16.82 9.03 -5.47
C PRO A 85 17.22 7.95 -4.45
N ALA A 86 17.68 8.34 -3.25
CA ALA A 86 17.98 7.40 -2.17
C ALA A 86 16.70 6.75 -1.58
N LEU A 87 15.57 7.43 -1.64
CA LEU A 87 14.27 7.00 -1.12
C LEU A 87 13.37 6.36 -2.17
N GLU A 88 13.78 6.36 -3.44
CA GLU A 88 13.06 5.72 -4.53
C GLU A 88 12.72 4.23 -4.26
N PRO A 89 13.62 3.40 -3.67
CA PRO A 89 13.27 2.06 -3.18
C PRO A 89 12.13 2.01 -2.16
N VAL A 90 12.10 2.97 -1.23
CA VAL A 90 11.12 3.05 -0.15
C VAL A 90 9.75 3.41 -0.72
N TRP A 91 9.73 4.33 -1.68
CA TRP A 91 8.54 4.68 -2.46
C TRP A 91 8.02 3.48 -3.28
N ALA A 92 8.89 2.79 -4.01
CA ALA A 92 8.50 1.65 -4.85
C ALA A 92 7.82 0.53 -4.05
N LEU A 93 8.39 0.18 -2.89
CA LEU A 93 7.79 -0.78 -1.97
C LEU A 93 6.45 -0.29 -1.41
N ALA A 94 6.34 1.02 -1.12
CA ALA A 94 5.07 1.61 -0.68
C ALA A 94 4.00 1.56 -1.78
N VAL A 95 4.35 1.82 -3.05
CA VAL A 95 3.44 1.68 -4.21
C VAL A 95 2.97 0.24 -4.32
N ALA A 96 3.89 -0.73 -4.33
CA ALA A 96 3.56 -2.15 -4.43
C ALA A 96 2.66 -2.62 -3.28
N GLY A 97 2.98 -2.23 -2.04
CA GLY A 97 2.16 -2.53 -0.87
C GLY A 97 0.78 -1.89 -0.91
N SER A 98 0.71 -0.61 -1.28
CA SER A 98 -0.54 0.13 -1.39
C SER A 98 -1.43 -0.44 -2.49
N GLY A 99 -0.87 -1.00 -3.56
CA GLY A 99 -1.62 -1.76 -4.57
C GLY A 99 -2.51 -2.84 -3.98
N TYR A 100 -2.03 -3.57 -2.96
CA TYR A 100 -2.83 -4.56 -2.24
C TYR A 100 -3.99 -3.92 -1.47
N ILE A 101 -3.74 -2.81 -0.77
CA ILE A 101 -4.77 -2.07 -0.02
C ILE A 101 -5.85 -1.55 -0.97
N MET A 102 -5.43 -0.90 -2.05
CA MET A 102 -6.30 -0.33 -3.08
C MET A 102 -7.16 -1.44 -3.70
N TRP A 103 -6.56 -2.56 -4.10
CA TRP A 103 -7.30 -3.71 -4.61
C TRP A 103 -8.36 -4.21 -3.61
N GLN A 104 -8.01 -4.38 -2.33
CA GLN A 104 -8.96 -4.88 -1.33
C GLN A 104 -10.12 -3.93 -1.06
N LYS A 105 -9.92 -2.62 -1.21
CA LYS A 105 -10.94 -1.59 -0.94
C LYS A 105 -11.72 -1.17 -2.17
N SER A 106 -11.20 -1.38 -3.38
CA SER A 106 -11.83 -0.94 -4.62
C SER A 106 -13.20 -1.58 -4.83
N THR A 107 -14.12 -0.74 -5.32
CA THR A 107 -15.42 -1.18 -5.81
C THR A 107 -15.58 -0.71 -7.25
N GLU A 108 -16.65 -1.10 -7.92
CA GLU A 108 -16.90 -0.67 -9.30
C GLU A 108 -17.01 0.86 -9.44
N SER A 109 -17.44 1.55 -8.39
CA SER A 109 -17.59 3.02 -8.36
C SER A 109 -16.50 3.75 -7.57
N LEU A 110 -15.56 3.02 -6.94
CA LEU A 110 -14.50 3.61 -6.10
C LEU A 110 -13.12 3.08 -6.49
N GLY A 111 -12.27 4.00 -6.94
CA GLY A 111 -10.86 3.76 -7.21
C GLY A 111 -9.97 4.48 -6.21
N TYR A 112 -8.69 4.08 -6.16
CA TYR A 112 -7.70 4.66 -5.26
C TYR A 112 -6.39 4.89 -6.00
N PHE A 113 -5.67 5.94 -5.59
CA PHE A 113 -4.28 6.17 -5.97
C PHE A 113 -3.46 6.47 -4.72
N MET A 114 -2.20 6.03 -4.69
CA MET A 114 -1.30 6.42 -3.60
C MET A 114 -0.80 7.84 -3.85
N ALA A 115 -1.20 8.78 -2.99
CA ALA A 115 -0.83 10.18 -3.11
C ALA A 115 0.55 10.45 -2.47
N GLN A 116 0.79 9.89 -1.29
CA GLN A 116 2.01 10.16 -0.53
C GLN A 116 2.31 9.05 0.48
N VAL A 117 3.58 8.85 0.77
CA VAL A 117 4.07 8.21 1.99
C VAL A 117 4.30 9.32 3.02
N LYS A 118 3.38 9.44 3.98
CA LYS A 118 3.48 10.40 5.09
C LYS A 118 4.67 10.07 6.00
N SER A 119 4.86 8.78 6.29
CA SER A 119 6.03 8.29 7.03
C SER A 119 6.39 6.86 6.64
N ALA A 120 7.67 6.53 6.73
CA ALA A 120 8.22 5.19 6.53
C ALA A 120 9.34 4.95 7.54
N LYS A 121 9.33 3.76 8.15
CA LYS A 121 10.39 3.31 9.05
C LYS A 121 10.70 1.85 8.78
N GLN A 122 11.96 1.57 8.45
CA GLN A 122 12.46 0.21 8.36
C GLN A 122 12.54 -0.42 9.75
N TRP A 123 12.10 -1.66 9.89
CA TRP A 123 12.32 -2.47 11.08
C TRP A 123 13.56 -3.34 10.88
N MET A 124 14.55 -3.18 11.76
CA MET A 124 15.75 -4.01 11.70
C MET A 124 15.42 -5.43 12.18
N ARG A 125 15.64 -6.41 11.31
CA ARG A 125 15.35 -7.81 11.57
C ARG A 125 16.60 -8.67 11.56
N LYS A 126 16.53 -9.79 12.28
CA LYS A 126 17.57 -10.83 12.33
C LYS A 126 17.43 -11.86 11.21
N ASP A 127 16.22 -12.04 10.67
CA ASP A 127 15.97 -12.89 9.51
C ASP A 127 16.31 -12.15 8.20
N ASP A 128 16.08 -12.80 7.07
CA ASP A 128 16.40 -12.26 5.74
C ASP A 128 15.31 -11.32 5.18
N PHE A 129 14.21 -11.10 5.90
CA PHE A 129 13.13 -10.27 5.39
C PHE A 129 13.43 -8.78 5.59
N ILE A 130 13.14 -7.99 4.55
CA ILE A 130 13.01 -6.54 4.69
C ILE A 130 11.63 -6.25 5.24
N GLU A 131 11.55 -5.37 6.23
CA GLU A 131 10.29 -4.95 6.81
C GLU A 131 10.22 -3.45 7.01
N PHE A 132 9.08 -2.88 6.65
CA PHE A 132 8.78 -1.47 6.79
C PHE A 132 7.42 -1.30 7.46
N ASP A 133 7.34 -0.24 8.24
CA ASP A 133 6.11 0.35 8.75
C ASP A 133 5.90 1.69 8.06
N TYR A 134 4.79 1.80 7.37
CA TYR A 134 4.41 2.94 6.56
C TYR A 134 3.14 3.58 7.11
N THR A 135 3.05 4.89 6.97
CA THR A 135 1.77 5.60 6.89
C THR A 135 1.64 6.16 5.47
N VAL A 136 0.73 5.61 4.68
CA VAL A 136 0.46 6.03 3.31
C VAL A 136 -0.86 6.80 3.23
N LEU A 137 -0.93 7.77 2.34
CA LEU A 137 -2.13 8.54 2.03
C LEU A 137 -2.68 8.07 0.69
N LEU A 138 -3.91 7.56 0.69
CA LEU A 138 -4.62 7.12 -0.50
C LEU A 138 -5.65 8.16 -0.88
N HIS A 139 -5.63 8.59 -2.15
CA HIS A 139 -6.64 9.46 -2.72
C HIS A 139 -7.77 8.61 -3.31
N GLU A 140 -8.96 8.72 -2.75
CA GLU A 140 -10.16 8.04 -3.21
C GLU A 140 -10.86 8.83 -4.33
N ILE A 141 -11.16 8.16 -5.44
CA ILE A 141 -11.83 8.74 -6.60
C ILE A 141 -13.17 8.02 -6.79
N PRO A 142 -14.30 8.75 -6.99
CA PRO A 142 -14.37 10.19 -7.28
C PRO A 142 -14.54 11.11 -6.06
N THR A 143 -14.63 10.59 -4.83
CA THR A 143 -14.98 11.36 -3.62
C THR A 143 -13.99 12.48 -3.28
N GLN A 144 -12.76 12.41 -3.78
CA GLN A 144 -11.64 13.31 -3.47
C GLN A 144 -11.19 13.24 -2.00
N GLU A 145 -11.52 12.16 -1.29
CA GLU A 145 -11.09 11.98 0.09
C GLU A 145 -9.64 11.49 0.16
N ILE A 146 -8.91 11.95 1.18
CA ILE A 146 -7.59 11.43 1.53
C ILE A 146 -7.74 10.48 2.72
N ILE A 147 -7.39 9.22 2.50
CA ILE A 147 -7.48 8.16 3.50
C ILE A 147 -6.07 7.84 3.99
N SER A 148 -5.86 7.96 5.29
CA SER A 148 -4.59 7.57 5.92
C SER A 148 -4.61 6.08 6.27
N CYS A 149 -3.68 5.32 5.71
CA CYS A 149 -3.52 3.90 5.98
C CYS A 149 -2.15 3.62 6.60
N HIS A 150 -2.17 2.96 7.75
CA HIS A 150 -0.97 2.36 8.31
C HIS A 150 -0.77 0.98 7.71
N MET A 151 0.44 0.72 7.23
CA MET A 151 0.78 -0.48 6.48
C MET A 151 2.11 -1.06 6.97
N ARG A 152 2.08 -2.32 7.42
CA ARG A 152 3.27 -3.13 7.69
C ARG A 152 3.53 -4.06 6.52
N LEU A 153 4.68 -3.86 5.88
CA LEU A 153 5.09 -4.56 4.67
C LEU A 153 6.31 -5.41 4.95
N THR A 154 6.27 -6.67 4.53
CA THR A 154 7.39 -7.61 4.61
C THR A 154 7.71 -8.14 3.21
N TRP A 155 8.98 -8.07 2.81
CA TRP A 155 9.44 -8.43 1.47
C TRP A 155 10.76 -9.20 1.49
N LEU A 156 10.87 -10.17 0.60
CA LEU A 156 12.07 -10.94 0.27
C LEU A 156 12.01 -11.26 -1.23
N PRO A 157 13.08 -11.06 -2.01
CA PRO A 157 13.07 -11.40 -3.43
C PRO A 157 12.62 -12.84 -3.70
N GLY A 158 11.89 -13.04 -4.81
CA GLY A 158 11.31 -14.33 -5.18
C GLY A 158 10.13 -14.79 -4.32
N HIS A 159 9.72 -14.02 -3.31
CA HIS A 159 8.57 -14.33 -2.45
C HIS A 159 7.48 -13.26 -2.58
N PRO A 160 6.19 -13.63 -2.46
CA PRO A 160 5.11 -12.65 -2.45
C PRO A 160 5.28 -11.62 -1.34
N LEU A 161 5.04 -10.34 -1.66
CA LEU A 161 4.92 -9.29 -0.64
C LEU A 161 3.82 -9.64 0.36
N LYS A 162 4.11 -9.47 1.64
CA LYS A 162 3.12 -9.61 2.71
C LYS A 162 2.77 -8.24 3.24
N VAL A 163 1.48 -7.93 3.22
CA VAL A 163 0.94 -6.63 3.62
C VAL A 163 -0.09 -6.84 4.73
N LYS A 164 0.07 -6.13 5.84
CA LYS A 164 -0.96 -5.93 6.87
C LYS A 164 -1.25 -4.45 6.96
N TYR A 165 -2.50 -4.06 7.03
CA TYR A 165 -2.84 -2.64 7.09
C TYR A 165 -4.10 -2.37 7.91
N PHE A 166 -4.25 -1.11 8.30
CA PHE A 166 -5.50 -0.52 8.75
C PHE A 166 -5.61 0.90 8.22
N CYS A 167 -6.82 1.35 7.88
CA CYS A 167 -7.04 2.70 7.38
C CYS A 167 -7.99 3.43 8.31
N ALA A 168 -7.61 4.64 8.71
CA ALA A 168 -8.47 5.58 9.40
C ALA A 168 -8.98 6.61 8.39
N SER A 169 -10.26 6.95 8.45
CA SER A 169 -10.75 8.17 7.82
C SER A 169 -10.24 9.35 8.63
N GLU A 170 -9.62 10.36 8.01
CA GLU A 170 -9.10 11.54 8.73
C GLU A 170 -10.20 12.33 9.47
N ASN A 171 -11.49 12.05 9.21
CA ASN A 171 -12.63 12.59 9.95
C ASN A 171 -12.84 11.98 11.36
N GLN A 172 -11.94 11.12 11.83
CA GLN A 172 -11.87 10.71 13.24
C GLN A 172 -10.55 11.21 13.86
N GLY A 173 -10.43 12.53 13.97
CA GLY A 173 -9.48 13.11 14.92
C GLY A 173 -9.83 12.66 16.35
N PRO A 174 -8.86 12.62 17.27
CA PRO A 174 -9.18 12.48 18.68
C PRO A 174 -10.14 13.63 19.03
N GLU A 175 -11.32 13.31 19.57
CA GLU A 175 -12.08 14.33 20.29
C GLU A 175 -11.11 14.94 21.32
N ASP A 176 -10.78 16.22 21.12
CA ASP A 176 -10.02 16.98 22.08
C ASP A 176 -10.75 16.88 23.41
N GLY A 177 -10.18 16.08 24.30
CA GLY A 177 -10.58 15.94 25.69
C GLY A 177 -10.34 17.25 26.41
N SER A 178 -11.18 18.25 26.14
CA SER A 178 -11.37 19.39 27.01
C SER A 178 -12.23 18.92 28.19
N GLY A 179 -11.56 18.62 29.29
CA GLY A 179 -12.20 18.31 30.55
C GLY A 179 -13.10 19.47 30.96
N VAL A 180 -14.41 19.22 30.98
CA VAL A 180 -15.32 19.94 31.87
C VAL A 180 -16.04 18.88 32.68
N GLU A 181 -15.66 18.85 33.95
CA GLU A 181 -16.23 18.02 34.99
C GLU A 181 -17.72 18.34 35.14
N SER A 182 -18.58 17.37 34.83
CA SER A 182 -19.96 17.36 35.32
C SER A 182 -20.37 15.93 35.60
N GLY A 183 -20.50 15.63 36.89
CA GLY A 183 -20.78 14.30 37.38
C GLY A 183 -22.17 13.79 37.00
N SER A 184 -22.23 12.54 36.58
CA SER A 184 -23.33 11.62 36.90
C SER A 184 -22.89 10.19 36.64
N ALA A 185 -23.05 9.35 37.66
CA ALA A 185 -22.69 7.95 37.66
C ALA A 185 -23.68 7.13 36.81
N ALA A 186 -23.17 6.30 35.90
CA ALA A 186 -23.68 4.95 35.61
C ALA A 186 -22.81 4.23 34.56
N GLY A 187 -22.44 2.98 34.85
CA GLY A 187 -22.31 1.95 33.81
C GLY A 187 -20.91 1.65 33.28
N ILE A 188 -20.17 0.81 34.02
CA ILE A 188 -19.02 0.06 33.53
C ILE A 188 -19.45 -0.91 32.41
N SER A 189 -18.75 -0.92 31.28
CA SER A 189 -18.60 -2.10 30.42
C SER A 189 -17.28 -1.99 29.66
N ARG A 190 -16.30 -2.79 30.07
CA ARG A 190 -14.91 -2.80 29.62
C ARG A 190 -14.67 -4.13 28.91
N GLU A 191 -14.42 -4.13 27.61
CA GLU A 191 -13.94 -5.27 26.82
C GLU A 191 -13.42 -4.72 25.47
N ARG A 192 -12.30 -5.11 24.88
CA ARG A 192 -11.09 -5.85 25.27
C ARG A 192 -10.10 -5.54 24.13
N GLY A 193 -8.84 -5.27 24.46
CA GLY A 193 -7.82 -4.82 23.52
C GLY A 193 -7.52 -5.80 22.39
N ALA A 194 -7.19 -5.24 21.23
CA ALA A 194 -6.42 -5.93 20.20
C ALA A 194 -4.94 -5.79 20.55
N ASN A 195 -4.28 -6.93 20.79
CA ASN A 195 -2.84 -6.98 21.03
C ASN A 195 -2.08 -6.72 19.73
N PHE A 196 -1.16 -5.77 19.77
CA PHE A 196 -0.06 -5.58 18.81
C PHE A 196 1.13 -6.47 19.19
#